data_AF-A0A0G4PH33-F1
#
_entry.id   AF-A0A0G4PH33-F1
#
_cell.length_a   1.000
_cell.length_b   1.000
_cell.length_c   1.000
_cell.angle_alpha   90.00
_cell.angle_beta   90.00
_cell.angle_gamma   90.00
#
_symmetry.space_group_name_H-M   'P 1'
#
loop_
_entity.id
_entity.type
_entity.pdbx_description
1 polymer ?
#
loop_
_entity_poly.entity_id
_entity_poly.type
_entity_poly.pdbx_seq_one_letter_code
_entity_poly.pdbx_strand_id
1 'polypeptide(L)'
;MSAISIGCWTCRVRHKKCDITIPFCRECSDRNVHCHGYGPKPTWMDGASEEKKERVRIKTAINQYVRRVRKMQNRTKRALLPQADKETQPHTNSGINASTAFDTEEDSNILPSASLELLDRPSSQDGIFDPQAASLLMHYFDQVFAWQFPYFRSTSPLGNRGWLLYLLMKRGPLYHAVLSLSSLHQSAILGSEEEYQQKERALEHHSRALREFCKFMGEERGKLLDDNARLAEFLACSLILISCEVFRGAEHDWLLHLDAVISVMHSLSPKTIFDARYTSQDHPQKGLEFLLATMVSLDLFACLSTGRVPQLPYQQWLCTPEIQIADLLSCENWVMIIIGDLACFGKWKEVQEKKGVLSVSELSRRGAEIKGRLTTGIEKLDLTRDKQENHESQTGWVTLVFALACLVLLHTIVSGPLPALPEIQSAVSRSIIALQNRPRAYSLTGLVWALCVLGCMAQPHNQLLFENLIADVVRDSARFGNCGTVLKIMRNCWKMQETGRADCRITMSKMGICAILI
;
A
#
# COMPACT_ATOMS: atom_id res chain seq x y z
N MET A 1 -10.88 -32.97 22.91
CA MET A 1 -9.62 -33.68 22.58
C MET A 1 -8.66 -32.68 21.96
N SER A 2 -7.42 -32.57 22.44
CA SER A 2 -6.48 -31.54 21.98
C SER A 2 -5.87 -31.90 20.62
N ALA A 3 -5.77 -30.92 19.71
CA ALA A 3 -5.25 -31.14 18.37
C ALA A 3 -3.74 -31.47 18.40
N ILE A 4 -3.39 -32.74 18.15
CA ILE A 4 -2.01 -33.18 18.01
C ILE A 4 -1.46 -32.60 16.70
N SER A 5 -0.59 -31.60 16.79
CA SER A 5 -0.03 -30.89 15.62
C SER A 5 0.84 -31.81 14.75
N ILE A 6 0.28 -32.33 13.65
CA ILE A 6 0.97 -33.29 12.78
C ILE A 6 2.17 -32.60 12.10
N GLY A 7 3.38 -33.04 12.43
CA GLY A 7 4.62 -32.46 11.93
C GLY A 7 5.83 -33.02 12.67
N CYS A 8 7.01 -32.98 12.03
CA CYS A 8 8.22 -33.59 12.61
C CYS A 8 8.70 -32.82 13.85
N TRP A 9 9.40 -33.51 14.75
CA TRP A 9 9.84 -32.92 16.02
C TRP A 9 10.76 -31.70 15.84
N THR A 10 11.61 -31.69 14.81
CA THR A 10 12.43 -30.52 14.43
C THR A 10 11.57 -29.31 14.02
N CYS A 11 10.46 -29.50 13.29
CA CYS A 11 9.55 -28.40 12.93
C CYS A 11 8.70 -27.94 14.13
N ARG A 12 8.29 -28.87 15.00
CA ARG A 12 7.56 -28.58 16.25
C ARG A 12 8.37 -27.66 17.17
N VAL A 13 9.62 -28.00 17.51
CA VAL A 13 10.47 -27.17 18.38
C VAL A 13 10.84 -25.82 17.73
N ARG A 14 10.90 -25.76 16.39
CA ARG A 14 11.08 -24.52 15.62
C ARG A 14 9.82 -23.64 15.53
N HIS A 15 8.66 -24.11 15.99
CA HIS A 15 7.35 -23.46 15.82
C HIS A 15 7.06 -23.14 14.33
N LYS A 16 7.34 -24.09 13.42
CA LYS A 16 7.09 -23.95 11.97
C LYS A 16 6.15 -25.03 11.44
N LYS A 17 5.30 -24.66 10.48
CA LYS A 17 4.41 -25.59 9.77
C LYS A 17 5.27 -26.60 9.00
N CYS A 18 5.00 -27.89 9.21
CA CYS A 18 5.70 -28.98 8.55
C CYS A 18 4.99 -29.34 7.23
N ASP A 19 5.75 -29.72 6.21
CA ASP A 19 5.25 -30.24 4.93
C ASP A 19 4.87 -31.72 4.97
N ILE A 20 5.16 -32.43 6.07
CA ILE A 20 4.78 -33.83 6.33
C ILE A 20 5.41 -34.84 5.34
N THR A 21 6.42 -34.45 4.55
CA THR A 21 7.18 -35.39 3.69
C THR A 21 7.92 -36.44 4.55
N ILE A 22 7.86 -37.71 4.14
CA ILE A 22 8.49 -38.87 4.78
C ILE A 22 9.60 -39.40 3.84
N PRO A 23 10.78 -39.84 4.33
CA PRO A 23 11.19 -39.96 5.74
C PRO A 23 11.54 -38.63 6.42
N PHE A 24 11.90 -37.59 5.66
CA PHE A 24 12.31 -36.29 6.18
C PHE A 24 11.53 -35.16 5.51
N CYS A 25 11.17 -34.15 6.29
CA CYS A 25 10.42 -32.99 5.79
C CYS A 25 11.33 -32.03 5.00
N ARG A 26 10.80 -31.45 3.92
CA ARG A 26 11.49 -30.45 3.09
C ARG A 26 11.91 -29.24 3.92
N GLU A 27 11.08 -28.85 4.88
CA GLU A 27 11.39 -27.77 5.82
C GLU A 27 12.67 -27.96 6.66
N CYS A 28 13.23 -29.17 6.71
CA CYS A 28 14.51 -29.47 7.38
C CYS A 28 15.63 -29.89 6.41
N SER A 29 15.35 -30.69 5.36
CA SER A 29 16.37 -31.04 4.35
C SER A 29 16.91 -29.81 3.64
N ASP A 30 16.03 -28.89 3.24
CA ASP A 30 16.35 -27.75 2.38
C ASP A 30 17.12 -26.66 3.15
N ARG A 31 17.23 -26.82 4.48
CA ARG A 31 18.03 -25.98 5.38
C ARG A 31 19.18 -26.76 6.03
N ASN A 32 19.45 -27.97 5.53
CA ASN A 32 20.50 -28.89 5.97
C ASN A 32 20.56 -29.08 7.50
N VAL A 33 19.40 -29.34 8.11
CA VAL A 33 19.29 -29.67 9.54
C VAL A 33 18.61 -31.01 9.77
N HIS A 34 19.03 -31.70 10.83
CA HIS A 34 18.54 -33.04 11.15
C HIS A 34 17.04 -33.03 11.42
N CYS A 35 16.31 -33.86 10.68
CA CYS A 35 14.87 -34.05 10.84
C CYS A 35 14.63 -35.23 11.80
N HIS A 36 14.31 -34.94 13.06
CA HIS A 36 14.01 -35.90 14.14
C HIS A 36 12.72 -36.74 13.92
N GLY A 37 12.23 -36.81 12.68
CA GLY A 37 11.10 -37.65 12.26
C GLY A 37 9.75 -37.30 12.90
N TYR A 38 8.79 -38.21 12.71
CA TYR A 38 7.40 -38.13 13.18
C TYR A 38 7.06 -39.20 14.23
N GLY A 39 8.08 -39.90 14.75
CA GLY A 39 7.94 -41.05 15.66
C GLY A 39 7.58 -40.66 17.11
N PRO A 40 7.86 -41.53 18.10
CA PRO A 40 7.59 -41.23 19.50
C PRO A 40 8.32 -39.96 19.98
N LYS A 41 7.79 -39.34 21.04
CA LYS A 41 8.30 -38.08 21.60
C LYS A 41 9.78 -38.22 22.00
N PRO A 42 10.71 -37.42 21.42
CA PRO A 42 12.11 -37.43 21.82
C PRO A 42 12.29 -37.01 23.28
N THR A 43 13.29 -37.58 23.95
CA THR A 43 13.61 -37.28 25.36
C THR A 43 13.89 -35.80 25.63
N TRP A 44 14.51 -35.11 24.66
CA TRP A 44 14.81 -33.68 24.73
C TRP A 44 13.59 -32.76 24.52
N MET A 45 12.43 -33.28 24.09
CA MET A 45 11.22 -32.48 23.85
C MET A 45 10.46 -32.22 25.18
N ASP A 46 11.20 -31.97 26.25
CA ASP A 46 10.73 -32.01 27.65
C ASP A 46 9.87 -30.81 28.06
N GLY A 47 9.93 -29.69 27.32
CA GLY A 47 9.35 -28.41 27.71
C GLY A 47 10.24 -27.59 28.64
N ALA A 48 11.49 -28.01 28.86
CA ALA A 48 12.41 -27.45 29.84
C ALA A 48 13.78 -27.13 29.20
N SER A 49 14.88 -27.46 29.90
CA SER A 49 16.23 -27.02 29.54
C SER A 49 16.73 -27.68 28.25
N GLU A 50 16.45 -28.97 28.04
CA GLU A 50 16.93 -29.70 26.87
C GLU A 50 16.20 -29.28 25.60
N GLU A 51 14.88 -28.98 25.67
CA GLU A 51 14.18 -28.39 24.55
C GLU A 51 14.81 -27.04 24.16
N LYS A 52 15.11 -26.18 25.14
CA LYS A 52 15.73 -24.87 24.89
C LYS A 52 17.13 -25.00 24.26
N LYS A 53 17.94 -25.96 24.71
CA LYS A 53 19.25 -26.27 24.14
C LYS A 53 19.16 -26.76 22.69
N GLU A 54 18.31 -27.75 22.41
CA GLU A 54 18.16 -28.30 21.04
C GLU A 54 17.55 -27.26 20.09
N ARG A 55 16.62 -26.42 20.56
CA ARG A 55 16.10 -25.25 19.82
C ARG A 55 17.21 -24.29 19.41
N VAL A 56 18.15 -23.98 20.31
CA VAL A 56 19.32 -23.12 20.04
C VAL A 56 20.31 -23.80 19.09
N ARG A 57 20.56 -25.11 19.26
CA ARG A 57 21.40 -25.91 18.36
C ARG A 57 20.87 -25.88 16.93
N ILE A 58 19.58 -26.12 16.74
CA ILE A 58 18.92 -26.10 15.43
C ILE A 58 18.97 -24.70 14.81
N LYS A 59 18.67 -23.62 15.57
CA LYS A 59 18.80 -22.23 15.08
C LYS A 59 20.24 -21.94 14.62
N THR A 60 21.23 -22.40 15.39
CA THR A 60 22.66 -22.22 15.07
C THR A 60 23.05 -22.97 13.79
N ALA A 61 22.60 -24.21 13.61
CA ALA A 61 22.88 -25.00 12.42
C ALA A 61 22.29 -24.37 11.14
N ILE A 62 21.04 -23.90 11.17
CA ILE A 62 20.42 -23.16 10.05
C ILE A 62 21.25 -21.92 9.71
N ASN A 63 21.62 -21.13 10.73
CA ASN A 63 22.38 -19.89 10.52
C ASN A 63 23.78 -20.15 9.95
N GLN A 64 24.43 -21.26 10.33
CA GLN A 64 25.69 -21.68 9.70
C GLN A 64 25.49 -22.12 8.24
N TYR A 65 24.44 -22.89 7.93
CA TYR A 65 24.14 -23.31 6.56
C TYR A 65 23.86 -22.13 5.64
N VAL A 66 22.99 -21.20 6.04
CA VAL A 66 22.67 -19.98 5.27
C VAL A 66 23.93 -19.13 5.03
N ARG A 67 24.81 -19.00 6.03
CA ARG A 67 26.12 -18.32 5.87
C ARG A 67 27.04 -19.02 4.86
N ARG A 68 27.03 -20.36 4.79
CA ARG A 68 27.80 -21.14 3.78
C ARG A 68 27.24 -20.95 2.37
N VAL A 69 25.92 -21.06 2.19
CA VAL A 69 25.25 -20.87 0.89
C VAL A 69 25.50 -19.46 0.33
N ARG A 70 25.34 -18.41 1.16
CA ARG A 70 25.66 -17.03 0.76
C ARG A 70 27.13 -16.85 0.35
N LYS A 71 28.08 -17.50 1.04
CA LYS A 71 29.51 -17.47 0.65
C LYS A 71 29.78 -18.19 -0.68
N MET A 72 29.07 -19.26 -1.00
CA MET A 72 29.15 -19.91 -2.32
C MET A 72 28.57 -19.03 -3.42
N GLN A 73 27.34 -18.53 -3.26
CA GLN A 73 26.68 -17.65 -4.22
C GLN A 73 27.49 -16.38 -4.53
N ASN A 74 28.07 -15.74 -3.51
CA ASN A 74 28.92 -14.56 -3.71
C ASN A 74 30.27 -14.88 -4.39
N ARG A 75 30.80 -16.10 -4.25
CA ARG A 75 31.97 -16.56 -5.03
C ARG A 75 31.60 -16.77 -6.50
N THR A 76 30.50 -17.47 -6.78
CA THR A 76 29.99 -17.66 -8.16
C THR A 76 29.71 -16.31 -8.83
N LYS A 77 29.07 -15.36 -8.14
CA LYS A 77 28.79 -14.03 -8.68
C LYS A 77 30.04 -13.19 -8.94
N ARG A 78 31.14 -13.38 -8.17
CA ARG A 78 32.44 -12.75 -8.46
C ARG A 78 33.21 -13.41 -9.61
N ALA A 79 33.00 -14.70 -9.88
CA ALA A 79 33.62 -15.42 -10.98
C ALA A 79 32.96 -15.15 -12.35
N LEU A 80 31.85 -14.40 -12.38
CA LEU A 80 31.06 -14.08 -13.58
C LEU A 80 31.17 -12.61 -14.01
N LEU A 81 32.12 -11.86 -13.47
CA LEU A 81 32.39 -10.47 -13.83
C LEU A 81 33.72 -10.39 -14.61
N PRO A 82 33.74 -9.80 -15.82
CA PRO A 82 34.99 -9.51 -16.52
C PRO A 82 35.88 -8.56 -15.70
N GLN A 83 37.19 -8.75 -15.80
CA GLN A 83 38.14 -7.74 -15.32
C GLN A 83 38.19 -6.58 -16.34
N ALA A 84 38.19 -5.35 -15.84
CA ALA A 84 38.50 -4.15 -16.60
C ALA A 84 39.76 -3.52 -16.01
N ASP A 85 40.61 -2.96 -16.88
CA ASP A 85 41.99 -2.62 -16.55
C ASP A 85 42.17 -1.34 -15.73
N LYS A 86 43.40 -1.15 -15.25
CA LYS A 86 43.83 0.01 -14.47
C LYS A 86 44.49 1.05 -15.35
N GLU A 87 44.04 2.30 -15.24
CA GLU A 87 44.82 3.52 -15.49
C GLU A 87 44.11 4.65 -14.72
N THR A 88 44.68 5.76 -14.24
CA THR A 88 46.01 6.23 -13.81
C THR A 88 45.75 7.72 -13.45
N GLN A 89 46.29 8.25 -12.36
CA GLN A 89 46.11 9.68 -11.99
C GLN A 89 47.07 10.61 -12.76
N PRO A 90 46.83 11.94 -12.77
CA PRO A 90 47.71 12.75 -11.91
C PRO A 90 47.09 13.97 -11.19
N HIS A 91 47.71 14.27 -10.05
CA HIS A 91 47.73 15.41 -9.12
C HIS A 91 47.35 16.84 -9.57
N THR A 92 46.95 17.66 -8.58
CA THR A 92 47.56 19.01 -8.36
C THR A 92 47.42 19.49 -6.89
N ASN A 93 48.29 20.42 -6.48
CA ASN A 93 48.42 21.02 -5.13
C ASN A 93 47.30 22.05 -4.82
N SER A 94 47.10 22.69 -3.65
CA SER A 94 47.73 22.80 -2.31
C SER A 94 46.63 23.33 -1.35
N GLY A 95 46.70 23.35 -0.01
CA GLY A 95 47.79 23.16 0.95
C GLY A 95 47.91 24.38 1.88
N ILE A 96 47.52 24.24 3.16
CA ILE A 96 47.77 25.18 4.28
C ILE A 96 48.08 24.33 5.53
N ASN A 97 49.13 24.68 6.26
CA ASN A 97 49.51 24.05 7.53
C ASN A 97 49.31 25.04 8.69
N ALA A 98 48.94 24.52 9.86
CA ALA A 98 49.19 25.17 11.15
C ALA A 98 49.42 24.09 12.21
N SER A 99 50.67 23.96 12.66
CA SER A 99 51.10 22.95 13.63
C SER A 99 51.40 23.61 14.97
N THR A 100 50.95 23.01 16.07
CA THR A 100 51.65 23.03 17.37
C THR A 100 51.33 21.74 18.10
N ALA A 101 52.37 21.06 18.59
CA ALA A 101 52.26 19.88 19.43
C ALA A 101 52.81 20.20 20.82
N PHE A 102 52.48 19.37 21.81
CA PHE A 102 53.43 18.98 22.85
C PHE A 102 52.98 17.65 23.48
N ASP A 103 53.93 16.71 23.58
CA ASP A 103 53.72 15.34 24.06
C ASP A 103 54.09 15.19 25.54
N THR A 104 53.55 14.19 26.25
CA THR A 104 54.30 13.29 27.17
C THR A 104 53.45 12.14 27.73
N GLU A 105 54.12 11.03 28.06
CA GLU A 105 53.67 9.79 28.72
C GLU A 105 53.85 9.88 30.27
N GLU A 106 53.62 8.90 31.16
CA GLU A 106 53.24 7.46 31.18
C GLU A 106 52.57 7.22 32.59
N ASP A 107 52.06 6.09 33.12
CA ASP A 107 51.96 4.66 32.74
C ASP A 107 50.76 3.98 33.48
N SER A 108 50.43 2.75 33.05
CA SER A 108 49.87 1.58 33.76
C SER A 108 48.77 1.65 34.87
N ASN A 109 47.77 0.77 34.64
CA ASN A 109 47.10 -0.15 35.59
C ASN A 109 46.44 0.37 36.88
N ILE A 110 45.13 0.08 37.03
CA ILE A 110 44.57 -0.92 37.98
C ILE A 110 43.04 -1.02 37.81
N LEU A 111 42.49 -2.23 37.97
CA LEU A 111 41.05 -2.48 38.10
C LEU A 111 40.76 -3.16 39.45
N PRO A 112 39.66 -2.81 40.12
CA PRO A 112 38.84 -3.84 40.77
C PRO A 112 37.40 -3.86 40.23
N SER A 113 36.64 -4.89 40.63
CA SER A 113 35.30 -5.19 40.13
C SER A 113 34.22 -5.05 41.22
N ALA A 114 32.95 -5.03 40.78
CA ALA A 114 31.71 -4.96 41.57
C ALA A 114 31.44 -3.59 42.27
N SER A 115 30.19 -3.17 42.51
CA SER A 115 28.90 -3.92 42.45
C SER A 115 27.81 -3.15 41.68
N LEU A 116 26.71 -3.84 41.36
CA LEU A 116 25.43 -3.17 41.07
C LEU A 116 24.88 -2.56 42.38
N GLU A 117 24.25 -1.39 42.31
CA GLU A 117 22.79 -1.28 42.50
C GLU A 117 22.23 0.10 42.09
N LEU A 118 20.90 0.22 42.10
CA LEU A 118 20.09 1.25 41.44
C LEU A 118 20.28 2.67 42.01
N LEU A 119 20.11 3.69 41.16
CA LEU A 119 18.87 4.51 41.17
C LEU A 119 18.78 5.47 39.97
N ASP A 120 17.56 5.92 39.68
CA ASP A 120 17.24 6.73 38.50
C ASP A 120 17.99 8.06 38.44
N ARG A 121 18.59 8.32 37.28
CA ARG A 121 18.79 9.68 36.77
C ARG A 121 18.01 9.81 35.46
N PRO A 122 17.04 10.74 35.34
CA PRO A 122 16.45 11.04 34.05
C PRO A 122 17.52 11.68 33.16
N SER A 123 18.01 10.92 32.17
CA SER A 123 18.90 11.47 31.15
C SER A 123 18.10 12.43 30.28
N SER A 124 18.52 13.69 30.28
CA SER A 124 17.89 14.81 29.57
C SER A 124 18.07 14.65 28.05
N GLN A 125 17.23 13.81 27.44
CA GLN A 125 17.06 13.74 25.99
C GLN A 125 16.17 14.90 25.51
N ASP A 126 16.70 16.12 25.59
CA ASP A 126 16.03 17.35 25.11
C ASP A 126 16.07 17.45 23.57
N GLY A 127 15.52 16.42 22.92
CA GLY A 127 15.29 16.34 21.48
C GLY A 127 13.81 16.44 21.16
N ILE A 128 13.46 17.21 20.12
CA ILE A 128 12.06 17.34 19.65
C ILE A 128 11.54 16.00 19.07
N PHE A 129 12.42 15.07 18.71
CA PHE A 129 12.10 13.68 18.43
C PHE A 129 13.20 12.74 18.93
N ASP A 130 12.83 11.51 19.26
CA ASP A 130 13.78 10.39 19.36
C ASP A 130 14.48 10.18 18.00
N PRO A 131 15.80 9.88 17.95
CA PRO A 131 16.52 9.73 16.68
C PRO A 131 15.96 8.64 15.75
N GLN A 132 15.43 7.53 16.28
CA GLN A 132 14.83 6.48 15.44
C GLN A 132 13.47 6.95 14.88
N ALA A 133 12.64 7.59 15.70
CA ALA A 133 11.39 8.18 15.26
C ALA A 133 11.61 9.31 14.22
N ALA A 134 12.63 10.15 14.39
CA ALA A 134 13.02 11.16 13.39
C ALA A 134 13.40 10.52 12.05
N SER A 135 14.18 9.42 12.07
CA SER A 135 14.53 8.66 10.86
C SER A 135 13.29 8.06 10.18
N LEU A 136 12.35 7.52 10.95
CA LEU A 136 11.07 6.98 10.44
C LEU A 136 10.13 8.08 9.88
N LEU A 137 10.14 9.29 10.46
CA LEU A 137 9.42 10.44 9.92
C LEU A 137 10.01 10.92 8.59
N MET A 138 11.34 11.02 8.48
CA MET A 138 11.99 11.37 7.21
C MET A 138 11.73 10.30 6.14
N HIS A 139 11.85 9.00 6.50
CA HIS A 139 11.46 7.89 5.62
C HIS A 139 10.00 7.99 5.14
N TYR A 140 9.09 8.47 5.99
CA TYR A 140 7.71 8.70 5.59
C TYR A 140 7.61 9.76 4.49
N PHE A 141 8.18 10.94 4.71
CA PHE A 141 8.10 12.03 3.74
C PHE A 141 8.89 11.76 2.46
N ASP A 142 10.03 11.10 2.54
CA ASP A 142 10.93 10.93 1.40
C ASP A 142 10.53 9.74 0.51
N GLN A 143 9.87 8.71 1.05
CA GLN A 143 9.53 7.49 0.32
C GLN A 143 8.04 7.13 0.41
N VAL A 144 7.50 6.98 1.62
CA VAL A 144 6.13 6.45 1.82
C VAL A 144 5.06 7.38 1.24
N PHE A 145 5.15 8.68 1.49
CA PHE A 145 4.19 9.67 0.98
C PHE A 145 4.19 9.69 -0.56
N ALA A 146 5.38 9.61 -1.18
CA ALA A 146 5.51 9.55 -2.63
C ALA A 146 4.99 8.23 -3.22
N TRP A 147 5.03 7.13 -2.45
CA TRP A 147 4.37 5.88 -2.83
C TRP A 147 2.84 6.01 -2.78
N GLN A 148 2.28 6.58 -1.70
CA GLN A 148 0.83 6.74 -1.51
C GLN A 148 0.21 7.75 -2.49
N PHE A 149 0.95 8.80 -2.84
CA PHE A 149 0.48 9.91 -3.68
C PHE A 149 1.45 10.18 -4.83
N PRO A 150 1.60 9.23 -5.78
CA PRO A 150 2.68 9.23 -6.78
C PRO A 150 2.56 10.31 -7.86
N TYR A 151 1.46 11.06 -7.87
CA TYR A 151 1.23 12.17 -8.80
C TYR A 151 1.12 13.54 -8.09
N PHE A 152 1.18 13.57 -6.76
CA PHE A 152 1.09 14.81 -5.98
C PHE A 152 2.37 15.64 -6.15
N ARG A 153 2.21 16.91 -6.55
CA ARG A 153 3.32 17.83 -6.82
C ARG A 153 3.44 18.88 -5.71
N SER A 154 4.66 19.31 -5.41
CA SER A 154 4.92 20.41 -4.45
C SER A 154 4.32 21.76 -4.87
N THR A 155 3.95 21.90 -6.15
CA THR A 155 3.25 23.05 -6.73
C THR A 155 1.72 22.92 -6.72
N SER A 156 1.16 21.88 -6.07
CA SER A 156 -0.29 21.65 -6.02
C SER A 156 -1.04 22.83 -5.38
N PRO A 157 -2.25 23.19 -5.87
CA PRO A 157 -3.20 24.05 -5.18
C PRO A 157 -3.49 23.62 -3.74
N LEU A 158 -3.47 22.30 -3.46
CA LEU A 158 -3.59 21.69 -2.12
C LEU A 158 -2.35 21.93 -1.22
N GLY A 159 -1.40 22.75 -1.67
CA GLY A 159 -0.26 23.22 -0.89
C GLY A 159 0.87 22.19 -0.78
N ASN A 160 1.73 22.38 0.22
CA ASN A 160 2.85 21.49 0.52
C ASN A 160 2.51 20.54 1.69
N ARG A 161 3.40 19.58 1.94
CA ARG A 161 3.26 18.56 2.99
C ARG A 161 3.41 19.11 4.44
N GLY A 162 3.53 20.43 4.61
CA GLY A 162 3.71 21.09 5.90
C GLY A 162 2.51 20.95 6.84
N TRP A 163 1.28 20.84 6.31
CA TRP A 163 0.09 20.54 7.13
C TRP A 163 0.22 19.19 7.84
N LEU A 164 0.80 18.19 7.18
CA LEU A 164 0.99 16.86 7.73
C LEU A 164 2.10 16.85 8.78
N LEU A 165 3.20 17.58 8.53
CA LEU A 165 4.25 17.78 9.54
C LEU A 165 3.70 18.49 10.80
N TYR A 166 2.88 19.53 10.64
CA TYR A 166 2.22 20.23 11.75
C TYR A 166 1.34 19.28 12.59
N LEU A 167 0.53 18.43 11.96
CA LEU A 167 -0.26 17.42 12.69
C LEU A 167 0.63 16.37 13.38
N LEU A 168 1.75 15.96 12.76
CA LEU A 168 2.70 15.01 13.34
C LEU A 168 3.47 15.59 14.54
N MET A 169 3.74 16.90 14.56
CA MET A 169 4.39 17.59 15.69
C MET A 169 3.56 17.55 16.98
N LYS A 170 2.23 17.31 16.90
CA LYS A 170 1.38 17.07 18.08
C LYS A 170 1.73 15.79 18.85
N ARG A 171 2.49 14.85 18.23
CA ARG A 171 2.82 13.51 18.75
C ARG A 171 1.60 12.64 19.15
N GLY A 172 0.43 12.89 18.55
CA GLY A 172 -0.82 12.17 18.79
C GLY A 172 -0.94 10.83 18.03
N PRO A 173 -2.15 10.26 17.87
CA PRO A 173 -2.34 8.94 17.25
C PRO A 173 -1.82 8.86 15.80
N LEU A 174 -1.92 9.96 15.05
CA LEU A 174 -1.38 10.08 13.69
C LEU A 174 0.15 9.85 13.64
N TYR A 175 0.88 10.36 14.64
CA TYR A 175 2.34 10.20 14.74
C TYR A 175 2.71 8.72 14.88
N HIS A 176 2.03 7.98 15.76
CA HIS A 176 2.24 6.55 15.89
C HIS A 176 1.76 5.75 14.67
N ALA A 177 0.69 6.19 13.98
CA ALA A 177 0.26 5.57 12.73
C ALA A 177 1.34 5.72 11.64
N VAL A 178 1.93 6.91 11.48
CA VAL A 178 3.01 7.16 10.50
C VAL A 178 4.29 6.41 10.83
N LEU A 179 4.72 6.35 12.10
CA LEU A 179 5.88 5.56 12.52
C LEU A 179 5.67 4.05 12.27
N SER A 180 4.46 3.54 12.50
CA SER A 180 4.07 2.17 12.16
C SER A 180 4.23 1.91 10.66
N LEU A 181 3.67 2.80 9.84
CA LEU A 181 3.69 2.68 8.40
C LEU A 181 5.12 2.73 7.83
N SER A 182 5.96 3.67 8.27
CA SER A 182 7.37 3.71 7.86
C SER A 182 8.14 2.45 8.26
N SER A 183 7.89 1.92 9.47
CA SER A 183 8.52 0.67 9.92
C SER A 183 8.09 -0.52 9.04
N LEU A 184 6.82 -0.56 8.65
CA LEU A 184 6.28 -1.58 7.75
C LEU A 184 6.89 -1.47 6.34
N HIS A 185 7.03 -0.26 5.79
CA HIS A 185 7.70 0.00 4.50
C HIS A 185 9.19 -0.37 4.53
N GLN A 186 9.91 -0.04 5.61
CA GLN A 186 11.30 -0.46 5.77
C GLN A 186 11.40 -1.98 5.87
N SER A 187 10.46 -2.66 6.53
CA SER A 187 10.43 -4.12 6.62
C SER A 187 10.24 -4.84 5.27
N ALA A 188 9.66 -4.17 4.26
CA ALA A 188 9.51 -4.74 2.91
C ALA A 188 10.80 -4.64 2.08
N ILE A 189 11.65 -3.64 2.36
CA ILE A 189 12.93 -3.40 1.67
C ILE A 189 14.08 -4.21 2.29
N LEU A 190 14.06 -4.39 3.62
CA LEU A 190 15.20 -4.91 4.39
C LEU A 190 15.30 -6.44 4.44
N GLY A 191 16.45 -6.93 4.90
CA GLY A 191 16.77 -8.36 4.95
C GLY A 191 16.14 -9.11 6.14
N SER A 192 16.04 -10.43 6.02
CA SER A 192 15.22 -11.35 6.86
C SER A 192 15.36 -11.32 8.39
N GLU A 193 16.36 -10.64 8.97
CA GLU A 193 16.50 -10.47 10.43
C GLU A 193 16.06 -9.05 10.85
N GLU A 194 16.38 -8.03 10.04
CA GLU A 194 15.92 -6.64 10.20
C GLU A 194 14.42 -6.52 9.90
N GLU A 195 13.95 -7.23 8.87
CA GLU A 195 12.53 -7.41 8.53
C GLU A 195 11.68 -7.78 9.77
N TYR A 196 12.16 -8.72 10.60
CA TYR A 196 11.43 -9.16 11.79
C TYR A 196 11.31 -8.02 12.82
N GLN A 197 12.43 -7.36 13.15
CA GLN A 197 12.42 -6.26 14.12
C GLN A 197 11.56 -5.08 13.65
N GLN A 198 11.60 -4.76 12.35
CA GLN A 198 10.80 -3.67 11.81
C GLN A 198 9.31 -4.01 11.77
N LYS A 199 8.92 -5.29 11.59
CA LYS A 199 7.53 -5.75 11.74
C LYS A 199 7.04 -5.73 13.19
N GLU A 200 7.93 -6.02 14.15
CA GLU A 200 7.66 -5.93 15.59
C GLU A 200 7.41 -4.47 16.01
N ARG A 201 8.31 -3.53 15.65
CA ARG A 201 8.14 -2.08 15.86
C ARG A 201 6.91 -1.52 15.14
N ALA A 202 6.65 -1.96 13.90
CA ALA A 202 5.44 -1.57 13.16
C ALA A 202 4.16 -1.98 13.91
N LEU A 203 4.13 -3.17 14.52
CA LEU A 203 3.00 -3.66 15.31
C LEU A 203 2.82 -2.91 16.63
N GLU A 204 3.91 -2.59 17.33
CA GLU A 204 3.87 -1.78 18.56
C GLU A 204 3.30 -0.39 18.29
N HIS A 205 3.85 0.32 17.30
CA HIS A 205 3.36 1.64 16.90
C HIS A 205 1.91 1.60 16.37
N HIS A 206 1.51 0.55 15.64
CA HIS A 206 0.13 0.36 15.19
C HIS A 206 -0.84 0.21 16.38
N SER A 207 -0.49 -0.66 17.33
CA SER A 207 -1.31 -0.92 18.52
C SER A 207 -1.44 0.33 19.40
N ARG A 208 -0.36 1.12 19.50
CA ARG A 208 -0.37 2.41 20.18
C ARG A 208 -1.24 3.44 19.46
N ALA A 209 -1.11 3.56 18.14
CA ALA A 209 -1.93 4.45 17.32
C ALA A 209 -3.43 4.15 17.48
N LEU A 210 -3.84 2.88 17.34
CA LEU A 210 -5.22 2.46 17.54
C LEU A 210 -5.75 2.80 18.94
N ARG A 211 -4.97 2.54 19.99
CA ARG A 211 -5.37 2.84 21.37
C ARG A 211 -5.58 4.34 21.60
N GLU A 212 -4.67 5.17 21.11
CA GLU A 212 -4.76 6.63 21.25
C GLU A 212 -5.85 7.23 20.34
N PHE A 213 -6.09 6.63 19.17
CA PHE A 213 -7.17 7.02 18.25
C PHE A 213 -8.56 6.70 18.82
N CYS A 214 -8.74 5.51 19.39
CA CYS A 214 -9.97 5.15 20.11
C CYS A 214 -10.22 6.08 21.30
N LYS A 215 -9.18 6.51 22.02
CA LYS A 215 -9.30 7.51 23.09
C LYS A 215 -9.76 8.86 22.54
N PHE A 216 -9.07 9.39 21.52
CA PHE A 216 -9.41 10.64 20.84
C PHE A 216 -10.86 10.68 20.34
N MET A 217 -11.36 9.55 19.80
CA MET A 217 -12.74 9.42 19.34
C MET A 217 -13.77 9.27 20.47
N GLY A 218 -13.38 8.68 21.60
CA GLY A 218 -14.27 8.42 22.73
C GLY A 218 -14.53 9.66 23.60
N GLU A 219 -13.54 10.54 23.78
CA GLU A 219 -13.65 11.65 24.73
C GLU A 219 -14.43 12.86 24.17
N GLU A 220 -14.34 13.16 22.87
CA GLU A 220 -14.73 14.47 22.34
C GLU A 220 -15.42 14.44 20.95
N ARG A 221 -16.20 13.39 20.64
CA ARG A 221 -16.83 13.20 19.31
C ARG A 221 -17.64 14.41 18.79
N GLY A 222 -18.23 15.22 19.67
CA GLY A 222 -18.93 16.46 19.28
C GLY A 222 -17.98 17.50 18.67
N LYS A 223 -16.90 17.83 19.40
CA LYS A 223 -15.89 18.84 19.01
C LYS A 223 -15.12 18.47 17.74
N LEU A 224 -15.22 17.23 17.27
CA LEU A 224 -14.57 16.77 16.04
C LEU A 224 -15.17 17.42 14.77
N LEU A 225 -16.45 17.80 14.81
CA LEU A 225 -17.14 18.44 13.68
C LEU A 225 -16.95 19.97 13.68
N ASP A 226 -16.68 20.55 14.85
CA ASP A 226 -16.53 22.00 15.05
C ASP A 226 -15.09 22.51 14.78
N ASP A 227 -14.11 21.62 14.66
CA ASP A 227 -12.68 21.93 14.54
C ASP A 227 -12.04 21.24 13.33
N ASN A 228 -11.79 22.03 12.27
CA ASN A 228 -11.17 21.56 11.02
C ASN A 228 -9.77 20.96 11.23
N ALA A 229 -8.99 21.39 12.22
CA ALA A 229 -7.66 20.85 12.49
C ALA A 229 -7.71 19.50 13.24
N ARG A 230 -8.78 19.24 14.01
CA ARG A 230 -9.09 17.92 14.57
C ARG A 230 -9.69 16.97 13.55
N LEU A 231 -10.57 17.47 12.68
CA LEU A 231 -11.10 16.70 11.56
C LEU A 231 -9.97 16.25 10.63
N ALA A 232 -9.03 17.15 10.30
CA ALA A 232 -7.82 16.79 9.56
C ALA A 232 -6.97 15.73 10.29
N GLU A 233 -6.79 15.82 11.61
CA GLU A 233 -6.06 14.79 12.38
C GLU A 233 -6.77 13.42 12.35
N PHE A 234 -8.10 13.41 12.45
CA PHE A 234 -8.92 12.20 12.34
C PHE A 234 -8.83 11.54 10.96
N LEU A 235 -9.03 12.31 9.90
CA LEU A 235 -9.00 11.80 8.53
C LEU A 235 -7.58 11.35 8.13
N ALA A 236 -6.54 12.08 8.57
CA ALA A 236 -5.15 11.67 8.37
C ALA A 236 -4.82 10.37 9.13
N CYS A 237 -5.23 10.24 10.39
CA CYS A 237 -4.96 9.01 11.14
C CYS A 237 -5.69 7.81 10.52
N SER A 238 -6.95 7.99 10.10
CA SER A 238 -7.73 6.97 9.40
C SER A 238 -7.09 6.56 8.07
N LEU A 239 -6.63 7.52 7.26
CA LEU A 239 -5.90 7.27 6.01
C LEU A 239 -4.67 6.40 6.22
N ILE A 240 -3.84 6.71 7.23
CA ILE A 240 -2.61 5.97 7.51
C ILE A 240 -2.92 4.57 8.06
N LEU A 241 -3.97 4.42 8.89
CA LEU A 241 -4.43 3.11 9.38
C LEU A 241 -5.00 2.22 8.25
N ILE A 242 -5.85 2.76 7.37
CA ILE A 242 -6.31 2.07 6.14
C ILE A 242 -5.09 1.62 5.33
N SER A 243 -4.11 2.50 5.16
CA SER A 243 -2.89 2.21 4.41
C SER A 243 -2.09 1.07 5.04
N CYS A 244 -1.87 1.06 6.36
CA CYS A 244 -1.22 -0.04 7.08
C CYS A 244 -1.82 -1.41 6.74
N GLU A 245 -3.15 -1.50 6.66
CA GLU A 245 -3.83 -2.76 6.34
C GLU A 245 -3.78 -3.12 4.84
N VAL A 246 -3.72 -2.12 3.95
CA VAL A 246 -3.37 -2.35 2.54
C VAL A 246 -1.97 -2.95 2.39
N PHE A 247 -0.99 -2.46 3.17
CA PHE A 247 0.38 -2.99 3.17
C PHE A 247 0.52 -4.36 3.86
N ARG A 248 -0.42 -4.73 4.73
CA ARG A 248 -0.58 -6.13 5.21
C ARG A 248 -1.24 -7.05 4.20
N GLY A 249 -1.67 -6.53 3.04
CA GLY A 249 -2.22 -7.29 1.91
C GLY A 249 -3.69 -7.01 1.61
N ALA A 250 -4.34 -6.11 2.36
CA ALA A 250 -5.77 -5.80 2.34
C ALA A 250 -6.70 -7.00 2.58
N GLU A 251 -6.24 -7.99 3.35
CA GLU A 251 -7.01 -9.23 3.59
C GLU A 251 -8.10 -9.05 4.67
N HIS A 252 -7.93 -8.11 5.63
CA HIS A 252 -8.89 -7.83 6.72
C HIS A 252 -8.97 -6.33 7.09
N ASP A 253 -9.94 -5.99 7.93
CA ASP A 253 -10.12 -4.79 8.80
C ASP A 253 -10.06 -3.36 8.23
N TRP A 254 -9.44 -3.07 7.08
CA TRP A 254 -9.40 -1.71 6.50
C TRP A 254 -10.80 -1.09 6.30
N LEU A 255 -11.81 -1.92 6.03
CA LEU A 255 -13.19 -1.50 5.82
C LEU A 255 -13.83 -0.93 7.10
N LEU A 256 -13.38 -1.34 8.29
CA LEU A 256 -13.84 -0.78 9.56
C LEU A 256 -13.36 0.66 9.74
N HIS A 257 -12.13 0.96 9.31
CA HIS A 257 -11.61 2.33 9.32
C HIS A 257 -12.34 3.22 8.30
N LEU A 258 -12.64 2.71 7.11
CA LEU A 258 -13.41 3.45 6.11
C LEU A 258 -14.87 3.68 6.57
N ASP A 259 -15.53 2.67 7.14
CA ASP A 259 -16.91 2.80 7.66
C ASP A 259 -16.98 3.79 8.84
N ALA A 260 -15.92 3.88 9.66
CA ALA A 260 -15.80 4.89 10.70
C ALA A 260 -15.64 6.33 10.13
N VAL A 261 -14.85 6.50 9.07
CA VAL A 261 -14.72 7.79 8.35
C VAL A 261 -16.05 8.19 7.71
N ILE A 262 -16.70 7.26 7.01
CA ILE A 262 -18.02 7.45 6.40
C ILE A 262 -19.04 7.91 7.45
N SER A 263 -19.07 7.28 8.62
CA SER A 263 -19.95 7.68 9.74
C SER A 263 -19.72 9.11 10.25
N VAL A 264 -18.53 9.69 10.10
CA VAL A 264 -18.24 11.08 10.48
C VAL A 264 -18.56 12.02 9.31
N MET A 265 -18.14 11.67 8.09
CA MET A 265 -18.37 12.49 6.89
C MET A 265 -19.84 12.59 6.48
N HIS A 266 -20.71 11.66 6.89
CA HIS A 266 -22.17 11.80 6.76
C HIS A 266 -22.75 12.98 7.54
N SER A 267 -22.07 13.48 8.58
CA SER A 267 -22.47 14.68 9.34
C SER A 267 -21.90 15.98 8.73
N LEU A 268 -21.13 15.88 7.66
CA LEU A 268 -20.50 17.02 6.99
C LEU A 268 -21.17 17.32 5.64
N SER A 269 -21.11 18.57 5.21
CA SER A 269 -21.40 18.96 3.84
C SER A 269 -20.28 19.84 3.28
N PRO A 270 -20.06 19.86 1.95
CA PRO A 270 -19.07 20.75 1.35
C PRO A 270 -19.33 22.21 1.73
N LYS A 271 -20.61 22.62 1.73
CA LYS A 271 -21.04 23.96 2.15
C LYS A 271 -20.64 24.27 3.60
N THR A 272 -20.89 23.37 4.54
CA THR A 272 -20.53 23.60 5.96
C THR A 272 -19.02 23.79 6.14
N ILE A 273 -18.20 23.05 5.39
CA ILE A 273 -16.74 23.14 5.47
C ILE A 273 -16.18 24.38 4.72
N PHE A 274 -16.75 24.73 3.56
CA PHE A 274 -16.18 25.74 2.66
C PHE A 274 -16.92 27.09 2.64
N ASP A 275 -18.13 27.22 3.20
CA ASP A 275 -18.84 28.51 3.30
C ASP A 275 -18.39 29.31 4.54
N ALA A 276 -17.61 28.72 5.45
CA ALA A 276 -16.95 29.38 6.60
C ALA A 276 -15.80 30.35 6.20
N ARG A 277 -15.81 30.84 4.96
CA ARG A 277 -14.71 31.58 4.31
C ARG A 277 -14.63 33.06 4.69
N TYR A 278 -14.35 33.37 5.96
CA TYR A 278 -13.99 34.74 6.36
C TYR A 278 -12.89 34.91 7.43
N THR A 279 -12.11 33.85 7.74
CA THR A 279 -10.86 33.98 8.51
C THR A 279 -9.75 33.06 7.99
N SER A 280 -8.55 33.64 7.85
CA SER A 280 -7.21 33.05 7.59
C SER A 280 -6.98 32.07 6.43
N GLN A 281 -5.88 32.27 5.70
CA GLN A 281 -5.35 31.35 4.67
C GLN A 281 -4.50 30.23 5.30
N ASP A 282 -5.03 29.55 6.31
CA ASP A 282 -4.24 28.67 7.17
C ASP A 282 -3.91 27.30 6.54
N HIS A 283 -2.64 26.88 6.66
CA HIS A 283 -2.14 25.59 6.19
C HIS A 283 -3.02 24.36 6.55
N PRO A 284 -3.60 24.24 7.77
CA PRO A 284 -4.58 23.21 8.10
C PRO A 284 -5.72 23.01 7.10
N GLN A 285 -6.26 24.09 6.49
CA GLN A 285 -7.42 23.97 5.60
C GLN A 285 -7.09 23.18 4.33
N LYS A 286 -5.93 23.44 3.72
CA LYS A 286 -5.48 22.69 2.53
C LYS A 286 -5.18 21.22 2.82
N GLY A 287 -4.74 20.93 4.05
CA GLY A 287 -4.62 19.56 4.54
C GLY A 287 -5.98 18.87 4.64
N LEU A 288 -7.01 19.57 5.13
CA LEU A 288 -8.37 19.05 5.16
C LEU A 288 -8.95 18.82 3.75
N GLU A 289 -8.75 19.74 2.81
CA GLU A 289 -9.13 19.59 1.39
C GLU A 289 -8.53 18.33 0.76
N PHE A 290 -7.21 18.14 0.92
CA PHE A 290 -6.46 16.94 0.48
C PHE A 290 -7.05 15.65 1.08
N LEU A 291 -7.35 15.65 2.39
CA LEU A 291 -7.87 14.49 3.09
C LEU A 291 -9.30 14.15 2.68
N LEU A 292 -10.18 15.14 2.54
CA LEU A 292 -11.55 14.95 2.04
C LEU A 292 -11.55 14.38 0.61
N ALA A 293 -10.73 14.92 -0.29
CA ALA A 293 -10.53 14.41 -1.64
C ALA A 293 -10.06 12.94 -1.64
N THR A 294 -9.14 12.61 -0.72
CA THR A 294 -8.65 11.24 -0.54
C THR A 294 -9.75 10.31 -0.06
N MET A 295 -10.51 10.66 0.99
CA MET A 295 -11.55 9.79 1.55
C MET A 295 -12.70 9.53 0.57
N VAL A 296 -13.12 10.54 -0.21
CA VAL A 296 -14.10 10.35 -1.30
C VAL A 296 -13.56 9.38 -2.36
N SER A 297 -12.27 9.46 -2.70
CA SER A 297 -11.62 8.51 -3.62
C SER A 297 -11.61 7.07 -3.06
N LEU A 298 -11.38 6.90 -1.76
CA LEU A 298 -11.38 5.57 -1.12
C LEU A 298 -12.76 4.90 -1.11
N ASP A 299 -13.83 5.64 -0.80
CA ASP A 299 -15.22 5.14 -0.88
C ASP A 299 -15.59 4.71 -2.31
N LEU A 300 -15.23 5.52 -3.31
CA LEU A 300 -15.43 5.19 -4.72
C LEU A 300 -14.68 3.91 -5.15
N PHE A 301 -13.40 3.76 -4.78
CA PHE A 301 -12.63 2.57 -5.13
C PHE A 301 -13.07 1.31 -4.35
N ALA A 302 -13.52 1.46 -3.10
CA ALA A 302 -14.04 0.37 -2.27
C ALA A 302 -15.30 -0.30 -2.85
N CYS A 303 -16.09 0.41 -3.66
CA CYS A 303 -17.32 -0.11 -4.27
C CYS A 303 -17.08 -1.35 -5.14
N LEU A 304 -15.98 -1.40 -5.90
CA LEU A 304 -15.66 -2.54 -6.78
C LEU A 304 -15.47 -3.85 -6.00
N SER A 305 -14.73 -3.77 -4.89
CA SER A 305 -14.35 -4.91 -4.06
C SER A 305 -15.44 -5.34 -3.08
N THR A 306 -16.22 -4.38 -2.57
CA THR A 306 -17.30 -4.63 -1.60
C THR A 306 -18.65 -4.94 -2.25
N GLY A 307 -18.87 -4.50 -3.49
CA GLY A 307 -20.18 -4.53 -4.13
C GLY A 307 -21.23 -3.62 -3.46
N ARG A 308 -20.79 -2.64 -2.66
CA ARG A 308 -21.61 -1.53 -2.17
C ARG A 308 -21.73 -0.45 -3.25
N VAL A 309 -22.62 0.51 -3.03
CA VAL A 309 -22.58 1.83 -3.70
C VAL A 309 -21.73 2.79 -2.86
N PRO A 310 -21.27 3.94 -3.39
CA PRO A 310 -20.59 4.93 -2.57
C PRO A 310 -21.52 5.37 -1.44
N GLN A 311 -21.02 5.41 -0.21
CA GLN A 311 -21.81 5.85 0.94
C GLN A 311 -21.78 7.38 1.07
N LEU A 312 -20.67 8.01 0.69
CA LEU A 312 -20.53 9.45 0.68
C LEU A 312 -21.32 10.06 -0.49
N PRO A 313 -21.85 11.30 -0.35
CA PRO A 313 -22.51 12.01 -1.45
C PRO A 313 -21.48 12.56 -2.46
N TYR A 314 -20.75 11.65 -3.13
CA TYR A 314 -19.60 11.95 -3.99
C TYR A 314 -19.88 13.03 -5.04
N GLN A 315 -21.06 13.05 -5.66
CA GLN A 315 -21.42 14.10 -6.62
C GLN A 315 -21.42 15.51 -5.99
N GLN A 316 -21.80 15.65 -4.71
CA GLN A 316 -21.77 16.94 -4.01
C GLN A 316 -20.33 17.38 -3.72
N TRP A 317 -19.49 16.45 -3.22
CA TRP A 317 -18.07 16.73 -2.94
C TRP A 317 -17.26 16.98 -4.23
N LEU A 318 -17.52 16.26 -5.32
CA LEU A 318 -16.73 16.34 -6.56
C LEU A 318 -17.19 17.41 -7.56
N CYS A 319 -18.38 17.98 -7.38
CA CYS A 319 -18.80 19.21 -8.06
C CYS A 319 -18.44 20.49 -7.27
N THR A 320 -17.81 20.36 -6.10
CA THR A 320 -17.33 21.49 -5.28
C THR A 320 -15.92 21.88 -5.76
N PRO A 321 -15.65 23.17 -6.11
CA PRO A 321 -14.41 23.55 -6.79
C PRO A 321 -13.15 23.40 -5.94
N GLU A 322 -13.27 23.39 -4.61
CA GLU A 322 -12.16 23.18 -3.66
C GLU A 322 -11.60 21.75 -3.69
N ILE A 323 -12.39 20.76 -4.15
CA ILE A 323 -11.97 19.35 -4.18
C ILE A 323 -11.61 18.95 -5.61
N GLN A 324 -10.32 18.99 -5.93
CA GLN A 324 -9.77 18.54 -7.21
C GLN A 324 -9.00 17.23 -7.04
N ILE A 325 -9.58 16.10 -7.45
CA ILE A 325 -8.87 14.81 -7.43
C ILE A 325 -7.73 14.79 -8.46
N ALA A 326 -7.77 15.64 -9.48
CA ALA A 326 -6.66 15.82 -10.42
C ALA A 326 -5.34 16.20 -9.73
N ASP A 327 -5.37 16.99 -8.65
CA ASP A 327 -4.19 17.40 -7.89
C ASP A 327 -3.63 16.29 -6.97
N LEU A 328 -4.42 15.26 -6.71
CA LEU A 328 -4.10 14.13 -5.83
C LEU A 328 -3.68 12.88 -6.61
N LEU A 329 -4.52 12.50 -7.58
CA LEU A 329 -4.45 11.25 -8.35
C LEU A 329 -4.24 11.48 -9.85
N SER A 330 -4.08 12.72 -10.33
CA SER A 330 -4.09 13.04 -11.78
C SER A 330 -5.30 12.50 -12.55
N CYS A 331 -6.41 12.22 -11.85
CA CYS A 331 -7.66 11.77 -12.43
C CYS A 331 -8.71 12.87 -12.28
N GLU A 332 -9.27 13.37 -13.39
CA GLU A 332 -10.28 14.43 -13.35
C GLU A 332 -11.58 13.98 -12.68
N ASN A 333 -12.21 14.88 -11.92
CA ASN A 333 -13.40 14.60 -11.11
C ASN A 333 -14.54 13.95 -11.90
N TRP A 334 -14.70 14.24 -13.20
CA TRP A 334 -15.77 13.65 -14.01
C TRP A 334 -15.63 12.12 -14.18
N VAL A 335 -14.40 11.59 -14.19
CA VAL A 335 -14.17 10.13 -14.22
C VAL A 335 -14.49 9.53 -12.84
N MET A 336 -14.07 10.18 -11.76
CA MET A 336 -14.36 9.74 -10.39
C MET A 336 -15.87 9.73 -10.09
N ILE A 337 -16.62 10.71 -10.61
CA ILE A 337 -18.09 10.70 -10.59
C ILE A 337 -18.64 9.49 -11.37
N ILE A 338 -18.09 9.18 -12.55
CA ILE A 338 -18.52 8.01 -13.34
C ILE A 338 -18.20 6.67 -12.63
N ILE A 339 -17.12 6.56 -11.86
CA ILE A 339 -16.87 5.37 -11.01
C ILE A 339 -18.01 5.17 -10.01
N GLY A 340 -18.47 6.24 -9.37
CA GLY A 340 -19.61 6.21 -8.46
C GLY A 340 -20.94 5.91 -9.16
N ASP A 341 -21.18 6.53 -10.33
CA ASP A 341 -22.37 6.28 -11.14
C ASP A 341 -22.44 4.82 -11.62
N LEU A 342 -21.30 4.23 -11.99
CA LEU A 342 -21.17 2.82 -12.37
C LEU A 342 -21.44 1.87 -11.20
N ALA A 343 -20.94 2.17 -10.00
CA ALA A 343 -21.26 1.40 -8.80
C ALA A 343 -22.77 1.44 -8.48
N CYS A 344 -23.38 2.63 -8.55
CA CYS A 344 -24.84 2.80 -8.43
C CYS A 344 -25.62 2.04 -9.52
N PHE A 345 -25.17 2.09 -10.77
CA PHE A 345 -25.82 1.42 -11.91
C PHE A 345 -25.73 -0.11 -11.84
N GLY A 346 -24.55 -0.65 -11.51
CA GLY A 346 -24.35 -2.06 -11.24
C GLY A 346 -25.23 -2.56 -10.09
N LYS A 347 -25.32 -1.79 -9.00
CA LYS A 347 -26.17 -2.16 -7.87
C LYS A 347 -27.67 -2.09 -8.20
N TRP A 348 -28.08 -1.11 -8.99
CA TRP A 348 -29.45 -1.04 -9.50
C TRP A 348 -29.79 -2.28 -10.34
N LYS A 349 -28.90 -2.71 -11.25
CA LYS A 349 -29.09 -3.92 -12.07
C LYS A 349 -29.30 -5.15 -11.18
N GLU A 350 -28.41 -5.41 -10.22
CA GLU A 350 -28.54 -6.52 -9.27
C GLU A 350 -29.90 -6.54 -8.55
N VAL A 351 -30.42 -5.37 -8.18
CA VAL A 351 -31.70 -5.25 -7.47
C VAL A 351 -32.89 -5.50 -8.40
N GLN A 352 -32.82 -5.10 -9.68
CA GLN A 352 -33.88 -5.46 -10.64
C GLN A 352 -33.84 -6.94 -11.01
N GLU A 353 -32.65 -7.53 -11.19
CA GLU A 353 -32.45 -8.96 -11.46
C GLU A 353 -32.99 -9.83 -10.33
N LYS A 354 -32.63 -9.53 -9.07
CA LYS A 354 -33.13 -10.24 -7.88
C LYS A 354 -34.64 -10.11 -7.67
N LYS A 355 -35.27 -9.07 -8.23
CA LYS A 355 -36.72 -8.86 -8.21
C LYS A 355 -37.44 -9.43 -9.45
N GLY A 356 -36.72 -9.94 -10.45
CA GLY A 356 -37.30 -10.46 -11.69
C GLY A 356 -37.88 -9.40 -12.64
N VAL A 357 -37.54 -8.11 -12.45
CA VAL A 357 -38.16 -6.97 -13.17
C VAL A 357 -37.15 -6.12 -13.97
N LEU A 358 -36.02 -6.70 -14.36
CA LEU A 358 -35.02 -6.00 -15.18
C LEU A 358 -35.55 -5.71 -16.60
N SER A 359 -35.95 -4.47 -16.84
CA SER A 359 -36.22 -3.97 -18.20
C SER A 359 -34.92 -3.79 -18.99
N VAL A 360 -34.80 -4.53 -20.09
CA VAL A 360 -33.66 -4.44 -21.04
C VAL A 360 -33.58 -3.04 -21.68
N SER A 361 -34.73 -2.40 -21.94
CA SER A 361 -34.80 -1.05 -22.49
C SER A 361 -34.26 0.00 -21.50
N GLU A 362 -34.59 -0.12 -20.21
CA GLU A 362 -34.08 0.80 -19.17
C GLU A 362 -32.59 0.54 -18.85
N LEU A 363 -32.15 -0.73 -18.87
CA LEU A 363 -30.73 -1.08 -18.79
C LEU A 363 -29.94 -0.43 -19.93
N SER A 364 -30.43 -0.57 -21.17
CA SER A 364 -29.81 0.03 -22.35
C SER A 364 -29.81 1.56 -22.29
N ARG A 365 -30.91 2.18 -21.83
CA ARG A 365 -31.02 3.65 -21.69
C ARG A 365 -30.01 4.21 -20.70
N ARG A 366 -29.94 3.66 -19.48
CA ARG A 366 -28.95 4.05 -18.45
C ARG A 366 -27.52 3.78 -18.90
N GLY A 367 -27.30 2.64 -19.56
CA GLY A 367 -25.99 2.29 -20.12
C GLY A 367 -25.52 3.29 -21.18
N ALA A 368 -26.41 3.71 -22.07
CA ALA A 368 -26.13 4.72 -23.11
C ALA A 368 -25.86 6.12 -22.51
N GLU A 369 -26.57 6.50 -21.44
CA GLU A 369 -26.39 7.77 -20.73
C GLU A 369 -24.97 7.91 -20.14
N ILE A 370 -24.49 6.87 -19.45
CA ILE A 370 -23.11 6.81 -18.91
C ILE A 370 -22.10 6.68 -20.06
N LYS A 371 -22.41 5.89 -21.11
CA LYS A 371 -21.52 5.73 -22.28
C LYS A 371 -21.28 7.05 -22.99
N GLY A 372 -22.32 7.86 -23.21
CA GLY A 372 -22.20 9.17 -23.85
C GLY A 372 -21.25 10.09 -23.09
N ARG A 373 -21.41 10.17 -21.76
CA ARG A 373 -20.52 10.94 -20.87
C ARG A 373 -19.07 10.44 -20.93
N LEU A 374 -18.84 9.12 -20.92
CA LEU A 374 -17.50 8.54 -21.11
C LEU A 374 -16.90 8.88 -22.47
N THR A 375 -17.64 8.65 -23.55
CA THR A 375 -17.16 8.86 -24.92
C THR A 375 -16.81 10.33 -25.15
N THR A 376 -17.69 11.28 -24.83
CA THR A 376 -17.43 12.71 -24.96
C THR A 376 -16.31 13.21 -24.03
N GLY A 377 -16.10 12.59 -22.88
CA GLY A 377 -14.95 12.87 -22.02
C GLY A 377 -13.63 12.40 -22.65
N ILE A 378 -13.59 11.17 -23.15
CA ILE A 378 -12.41 10.60 -23.83
C ILE A 378 -12.07 11.37 -25.12
N GLU A 379 -13.06 11.73 -25.92
CA GLU A 379 -12.88 12.54 -27.14
C GLU A 379 -12.24 13.91 -26.84
N LYS A 380 -12.60 14.54 -25.72
CA LYS A 380 -11.96 15.80 -25.28
C LYS A 380 -10.50 15.60 -24.89
N LEU A 381 -10.17 14.48 -24.24
CA LEU A 381 -8.78 14.15 -23.87
C LEU A 381 -7.92 13.89 -25.12
N ASP A 382 -8.43 13.08 -26.06
CA ASP A 382 -7.76 12.82 -27.34
C ASP A 382 -7.55 14.15 -28.11
N LEU A 383 -8.59 14.99 -28.26
CA LEU A 383 -8.51 16.32 -28.91
C LEU A 383 -7.61 17.34 -28.19
N THR A 384 -7.27 17.13 -26.92
CA THR A 384 -6.39 18.01 -26.15
C THR A 384 -4.93 17.58 -26.30
N ARG A 385 -4.67 16.27 -26.21
CA ARG A 385 -3.35 15.68 -26.48
C ARG A 385 -2.84 16.07 -27.86
N ASP A 386 -3.68 15.92 -28.89
CA ASP A 386 -3.29 16.13 -30.29
C ASP A 386 -3.05 17.63 -30.63
N LYS A 387 -3.24 18.55 -29.67
CA LYS A 387 -2.93 19.98 -29.76
C LYS A 387 -1.74 20.43 -28.90
N GLN A 388 -1.17 19.53 -28.09
CA GLN A 388 -0.16 19.88 -27.08
C GLN A 388 1.07 18.96 -27.20
N GLU A 389 1.89 19.20 -28.23
CA GLU A 389 3.22 18.58 -28.38
C GLU A 389 4.21 19.05 -27.29
N ASN A 390 3.92 20.14 -26.57
CA ASN A 390 4.76 20.68 -25.50
C ASN A 390 4.52 20.02 -24.13
N HIS A 391 5.63 19.70 -23.47
CA HIS A 391 5.83 18.70 -22.41
C HIS A 391 4.94 18.71 -21.14
N GLU A 392 4.19 19.76 -20.83
CA GLU A 392 3.75 20.00 -19.43
C GLU A 392 2.30 19.56 -19.10
N SER A 393 1.44 19.38 -20.11
CA SER A 393 0.00 19.10 -19.94
C SER A 393 -0.33 17.59 -19.99
N GLN A 394 0.27 16.81 -19.09
CA GLN A 394 0.17 15.34 -19.11
C GLN A 394 -0.91 14.73 -18.17
N THR A 395 -1.68 15.57 -17.46
CA THR A 395 -2.78 15.16 -16.56
C THR A 395 -3.88 14.36 -17.25
N GLY A 396 -4.08 14.53 -18.56
CA GLY A 396 -5.04 13.74 -19.33
C GLY A 396 -4.73 12.25 -19.43
N TRP A 397 -3.47 11.81 -19.24
CA TRP A 397 -3.08 10.40 -19.43
C TRP A 397 -3.67 9.47 -18.36
N VAL A 398 -3.54 9.83 -17.09
CA VAL A 398 -4.12 9.02 -15.99
C VAL A 398 -5.65 9.02 -16.09
N THR A 399 -6.26 10.18 -16.31
CA THR A 399 -7.70 10.33 -16.59
C THR A 399 -8.18 9.42 -17.74
N LEU A 400 -7.43 9.33 -18.84
CA LEU A 400 -7.75 8.44 -19.97
C LEU A 400 -7.72 6.96 -19.58
N VAL A 401 -6.71 6.50 -18.82
CA VAL A 401 -6.63 5.09 -18.40
C VAL A 401 -7.77 4.73 -17.44
N PHE A 402 -8.10 5.59 -16.48
CA PHE A 402 -9.28 5.39 -15.62
C PHE A 402 -10.60 5.44 -16.41
N ALA A 403 -10.75 6.32 -17.40
CA ALA A 403 -11.94 6.40 -18.25
C ALA A 403 -12.12 5.13 -19.12
N LEU A 404 -11.02 4.55 -19.62
CA LEU A 404 -11.05 3.28 -20.36
C LEU A 404 -11.37 2.08 -19.44
N ALA A 405 -10.89 2.08 -18.19
CA ALA A 405 -11.31 1.12 -17.17
C ALA A 405 -12.81 1.24 -16.84
N CYS A 406 -13.32 2.48 -16.73
CA CYS A 406 -14.76 2.74 -16.56
C CYS A 406 -15.59 2.25 -17.76
N LEU A 407 -15.09 2.39 -18.99
CA LEU A 407 -15.73 1.88 -20.20
C LEU A 407 -15.80 0.35 -20.20
N VAL A 408 -14.74 -0.33 -19.76
CA VAL A 408 -14.73 -1.79 -19.55
C VAL A 408 -15.78 -2.20 -18.50
N LEU A 409 -15.82 -1.52 -17.33
CA LEU A 409 -16.83 -1.81 -16.30
C LEU A 409 -18.26 -1.59 -16.81
N LEU A 410 -18.51 -0.51 -17.56
CA LEU A 410 -19.81 -0.24 -18.17
C LEU A 410 -20.26 -1.39 -19.07
N HIS A 411 -19.36 -1.89 -19.92
CA HIS A 411 -19.64 -3.04 -20.78
C HIS A 411 -19.87 -4.33 -19.97
N THR A 412 -19.12 -4.57 -18.88
CA THR A 412 -19.39 -5.73 -18.01
C THR A 412 -20.70 -5.61 -17.22
N ILE A 413 -21.15 -4.40 -16.89
CA ILE A 413 -22.44 -4.16 -16.22
C ILE A 413 -23.58 -4.36 -17.21
N VAL A 414 -23.49 -3.83 -18.44
CA VAL A 414 -24.55 -3.95 -19.45
C VAL A 414 -24.59 -5.37 -20.03
N SER A 415 -23.57 -5.74 -20.82
CA SER A 415 -23.50 -6.98 -21.60
C SER A 415 -23.10 -8.21 -20.78
N GLY A 416 -22.53 -8.00 -19.59
CA GLY A 416 -22.09 -9.06 -18.67
C GLY A 416 -20.55 -9.24 -18.64
N PRO A 417 -20.01 -9.90 -17.60
CA PRO A 417 -18.57 -10.11 -17.39
C PRO A 417 -17.99 -11.17 -18.35
N LEU A 418 -17.97 -10.86 -19.64
CA LEU A 418 -17.64 -11.75 -20.75
C LEU A 418 -16.49 -11.15 -21.60
N PRO A 419 -15.21 -11.41 -21.28
CA PRO A 419 -14.07 -10.81 -21.99
C PRO A 419 -14.00 -11.07 -23.49
N ALA A 420 -14.77 -12.05 -24.01
CA ALA A 420 -14.88 -12.35 -25.43
C ALA A 420 -15.68 -11.30 -26.23
N LEU A 421 -16.43 -10.41 -25.57
CA LEU A 421 -17.26 -9.42 -26.25
C LEU A 421 -16.44 -8.34 -26.98
N PRO A 422 -16.77 -7.99 -28.25
CA PRO A 422 -15.99 -7.02 -29.04
C PRO A 422 -15.84 -5.64 -28.38
N GLU A 423 -16.86 -5.15 -27.67
CA GLU A 423 -16.81 -3.86 -27.00
C GLU A 423 -15.84 -3.85 -25.79
N ILE A 424 -15.71 -4.98 -25.09
CA ILE A 424 -14.73 -5.15 -24.02
C ILE A 424 -13.32 -5.28 -24.62
N GLN A 425 -13.15 -6.09 -25.66
CA GLN A 425 -11.85 -6.24 -26.35
C GLN A 425 -11.36 -4.92 -26.96
N SER A 426 -12.25 -4.10 -27.52
CA SER A 426 -11.93 -2.77 -28.05
C SER A 426 -11.47 -1.82 -26.95
N ALA A 427 -12.19 -1.74 -25.84
CA ALA A 427 -11.82 -0.89 -24.70
C ALA A 427 -10.50 -1.33 -24.05
N VAL A 428 -10.28 -2.64 -23.87
CA VAL A 428 -9.00 -3.19 -23.37
C VAL A 428 -7.86 -2.88 -24.35
N SER A 429 -8.02 -3.09 -25.66
CA SER A 429 -6.99 -2.78 -26.65
C SER A 429 -6.63 -1.29 -26.69
N ARG A 430 -7.62 -0.38 -26.60
CA ARG A 430 -7.37 1.07 -26.45
C ARG A 430 -6.58 1.37 -25.16
N SER A 431 -6.88 0.67 -24.06
CA SER A 431 -6.14 0.85 -22.81
C SER A 431 -4.69 0.36 -22.90
N ILE A 432 -4.43 -0.71 -23.64
CA ILE A 432 -3.08 -1.23 -23.89
C ILE A 432 -2.25 -0.19 -24.66
N ILE A 433 -2.82 0.42 -25.71
CA ILE A 433 -2.16 1.50 -26.46
C ILE A 433 -1.86 2.70 -25.55
N ALA A 434 -2.79 3.10 -24.67
CA ALA A 434 -2.56 4.17 -23.70
C ALA A 434 -1.45 3.82 -22.68
N LEU A 435 -1.42 2.58 -22.19
CA LEU A 435 -0.41 2.09 -21.23
C LEU A 435 0.98 1.91 -21.86
N GLN A 436 1.05 1.53 -23.14
CA GLN A 436 2.31 1.48 -23.91
C GLN A 436 2.86 2.90 -24.15
N ASN A 437 1.99 3.86 -24.46
CA ASN A 437 2.34 5.28 -24.62
C ASN A 437 2.41 6.05 -23.28
N ARG A 438 2.81 5.37 -22.19
CA ARG A 438 2.99 5.98 -20.86
C ARG A 438 4.07 7.08 -20.88
N PRO A 439 3.77 8.32 -20.43
CA PRO A 439 4.80 9.33 -20.22
C PRO A 439 5.76 8.93 -19.09
N ARG A 440 7.07 9.08 -19.30
CA ARG A 440 8.13 8.61 -18.37
C ARG A 440 8.04 9.19 -16.95
N ALA A 441 7.37 10.33 -16.77
CA ALA A 441 7.20 10.98 -15.47
C ALA A 441 6.11 10.35 -14.58
N TYR A 442 5.27 9.44 -15.13
CA TYR A 442 4.15 8.87 -14.40
C TYR A 442 4.44 7.44 -13.94
N SER A 443 4.37 7.24 -12.61
CA SER A 443 4.36 5.92 -12.00
C SER A 443 3.11 5.13 -12.42
N LEU A 444 3.22 3.80 -12.40
CA LEU A 444 2.07 2.90 -12.53
C LEU A 444 1.39 2.60 -11.17
N THR A 445 2.00 2.96 -10.03
CA THR A 445 1.44 2.71 -8.68
C THR A 445 0.07 3.35 -8.50
N GLY A 446 -0.14 4.59 -8.96
CA GLY A 446 -1.45 5.26 -8.86
C GLY A 446 -2.53 4.75 -9.83
N LEU A 447 -2.25 3.69 -10.61
CA LEU A 447 -3.21 3.07 -11.53
C LEU A 447 -3.74 1.71 -11.06
N VAL A 448 -3.43 1.25 -9.83
CA VAL A 448 -3.75 -0.11 -9.35
C VAL A 448 -5.21 -0.52 -9.57
N TRP A 449 -6.17 0.37 -9.27
CA TRP A 449 -7.60 0.15 -9.55
C TRP A 449 -7.87 -0.09 -11.05
N ALA A 450 -7.42 0.82 -11.91
CA ALA A 450 -7.66 0.77 -13.35
C ALA A 450 -6.96 -0.43 -14.01
N LEU A 451 -5.70 -0.69 -13.64
CA LEU A 451 -4.94 -1.86 -14.08
C LEU A 451 -5.65 -3.16 -13.68
N CYS A 452 -6.16 -3.26 -12.45
CA CYS A 452 -6.93 -4.43 -12.01
C CYS A 452 -8.17 -4.67 -12.88
N VAL A 453 -9.00 -3.64 -13.09
CA VAL A 453 -10.20 -3.68 -13.93
C VAL A 453 -9.87 -4.16 -15.36
N LEU A 454 -8.90 -3.51 -16.00
CA LEU A 454 -8.49 -3.79 -17.38
C LEU A 454 -7.87 -5.19 -17.51
N GLY A 455 -6.94 -5.53 -16.62
CA GLY A 455 -6.24 -6.81 -16.63
C GLY A 455 -7.14 -8.00 -16.36
N CYS A 456 -8.16 -7.89 -15.51
CA CYS A 456 -9.13 -8.98 -15.30
C CYS A 456 -9.92 -9.34 -16.57
N MET A 457 -10.07 -8.39 -17.50
CA MET A 457 -10.74 -8.56 -18.80
C MET A 457 -9.77 -8.81 -19.96
N ALA A 458 -8.47 -8.98 -19.69
CA ALA A 458 -7.48 -9.26 -20.71
C ALA A 458 -7.66 -10.66 -21.31
N GLN A 459 -7.77 -10.72 -22.64
CA GLN A 459 -7.71 -11.95 -23.43
C GLN A 459 -6.32 -12.61 -23.33
N PRO A 460 -6.19 -13.95 -23.50
CA PRO A 460 -4.94 -14.69 -23.26
C PRO A 460 -3.68 -14.10 -23.90
N HIS A 461 -3.77 -13.58 -25.13
CA HIS A 461 -2.64 -12.95 -25.83
C HIS A 461 -2.14 -11.64 -25.16
N ASN A 462 -2.98 -10.98 -24.35
CA ASN A 462 -2.66 -9.75 -23.62
C ASN A 462 -2.36 -9.97 -22.13
N GLN A 463 -2.62 -11.17 -21.57
CA GLN A 463 -2.45 -11.42 -20.13
C GLN A 463 -1.01 -11.22 -19.66
N LEU A 464 -0.02 -11.64 -20.46
CA LEU A 464 1.41 -11.43 -20.18
C LEU A 464 1.80 -9.95 -20.10
N LEU A 465 1.14 -9.07 -20.86
CA LEU A 465 1.39 -7.62 -20.81
C LEU A 465 0.95 -7.04 -19.46
N PHE A 466 -0.26 -7.39 -18.99
CA PHE A 466 -0.73 -6.97 -17.66
C PHE A 466 0.06 -7.61 -16.52
N GLU A 467 0.49 -8.88 -16.67
CA GLU A 467 1.39 -9.52 -15.71
C GLU A 467 2.72 -8.77 -15.60
N ASN A 468 3.33 -8.38 -16.72
CA ASN A 468 4.56 -7.59 -16.72
C ASN A 468 4.36 -6.20 -16.10
N LEU A 469 3.28 -5.48 -16.45
CA LEU A 469 2.98 -4.16 -15.86
C LEU A 469 2.85 -4.22 -14.33
N ILE A 470 2.15 -5.23 -13.79
CA ILE A 470 2.03 -5.40 -12.33
C ILE A 470 3.33 -5.92 -11.72
N ALA A 471 4.09 -6.78 -12.42
CA ALA A 471 5.40 -7.24 -11.95
C ALA A 471 6.42 -6.09 -11.83
N ASP A 472 6.36 -5.10 -12.73
CA ASP A 472 7.18 -3.88 -12.65
C ASP A 472 6.72 -2.96 -11.52
N VAL A 473 5.41 -2.74 -11.34
CA VAL A 473 4.89 -2.04 -10.14
C VAL A 473 5.37 -2.70 -8.84
N VAL A 474 5.32 -4.04 -8.77
CA VAL A 474 5.77 -4.85 -7.62
C VAL A 474 7.31 -4.83 -7.45
N ARG A 475 8.06 -4.55 -8.52
CA ARG A 475 9.52 -4.37 -8.48
C ARG A 475 9.86 -2.99 -7.93
N ASP A 476 9.25 -1.96 -8.49
CA ASP A 476 9.44 -0.55 -8.14
C ASP A 476 8.96 -0.26 -6.70
N SER A 477 7.91 -0.96 -6.24
CA SER A 477 7.44 -0.90 -4.84
C SER A 477 8.24 -1.76 -3.86
N ALA A 478 9.29 -2.47 -4.28
CA ALA A 478 9.98 -3.47 -3.45
C ALA A 478 9.03 -4.51 -2.81
N ARG A 479 7.98 -4.91 -3.54
CA ARG A 479 6.87 -5.79 -3.11
C ARG A 479 5.95 -5.22 -2.02
N PHE A 480 6.03 -3.91 -1.77
CA PHE A 480 5.11 -3.19 -0.89
C PHE A 480 3.75 -2.97 -1.58
N GLY A 481 2.67 -3.01 -0.80
CA GLY A 481 1.30 -2.73 -1.25
C GLY A 481 0.48 -3.95 -1.71
N ASN A 482 -0.77 -3.68 -2.10
CA ASN A 482 -1.73 -4.67 -2.59
C ASN A 482 -1.39 -5.24 -3.99
N CYS A 483 -0.39 -4.71 -4.71
CA CYS A 483 -0.13 -5.03 -6.11
C CYS A 483 0.11 -6.53 -6.35
N GLY A 484 0.75 -7.21 -5.39
CA GLY A 484 0.88 -8.66 -5.39
C GLY A 484 -0.46 -9.39 -5.24
N THR A 485 -1.41 -8.85 -4.49
CA THR A 485 -2.79 -9.34 -4.39
C THR A 485 -3.59 -9.04 -5.67
N VAL A 486 -3.38 -7.88 -6.33
CA VAL A 486 -3.96 -7.59 -7.65
C VAL A 486 -3.54 -8.63 -8.69
N LEU A 487 -2.27 -9.03 -8.73
CA LEU A 487 -1.81 -10.11 -9.63
C LEU A 487 -2.45 -11.47 -9.29
N LYS A 488 -2.71 -11.78 -8.00
CA LYS A 488 -3.50 -12.97 -7.62
C LYS A 488 -4.93 -12.89 -8.17
N ILE A 489 -5.57 -11.71 -8.10
CA ILE A 489 -6.95 -11.49 -8.57
C ILE A 489 -7.02 -11.66 -10.09
N MET A 490 -6.14 -10.99 -10.85
CA MET A 490 -6.05 -11.12 -12.31
C MET A 490 -5.91 -12.59 -12.74
N ARG A 491 -4.92 -13.31 -12.19
CA ARG A 491 -4.67 -14.72 -12.55
C ARG A 491 -5.82 -15.67 -12.20
N ASN A 492 -6.66 -15.35 -11.21
CA ASN A 492 -7.86 -16.14 -10.92
C ASN A 492 -9.06 -15.72 -11.80
N CYS A 493 -9.15 -14.46 -12.23
CA CYS A 493 -10.08 -14.05 -13.27
C CYS A 493 -9.79 -14.75 -14.61
N TRP A 494 -8.50 -14.86 -14.99
CA TRP A 494 -8.06 -15.55 -16.20
C TRP A 494 -8.43 -17.04 -16.19
N LYS A 495 -8.28 -17.74 -15.07
CA LYS A 495 -8.79 -19.12 -14.91
C LYS A 495 -10.31 -19.20 -15.06
N MET A 496 -11.05 -18.21 -14.58
CA MET A 496 -12.50 -18.19 -14.81
C MET A 496 -12.87 -17.97 -16.29
N GLN A 497 -12.01 -17.35 -17.11
CA GLN A 497 -12.23 -17.21 -18.56
C GLN A 497 -12.32 -18.56 -19.29
N GLU A 498 -11.78 -19.65 -18.72
CA GLU A 498 -12.00 -21.03 -19.21
C GLU A 498 -13.50 -21.40 -19.24
N THR A 499 -14.32 -20.77 -18.39
CA THR A 499 -15.79 -20.87 -18.35
C THR A 499 -16.50 -19.73 -19.10
N GLY A 500 -15.77 -18.95 -19.90
CA GLY A 500 -16.26 -17.80 -20.68
C GLY A 500 -16.50 -16.51 -19.88
N ARG A 501 -16.38 -16.52 -18.55
CA ARG A 501 -16.69 -15.38 -17.66
C ARG A 501 -15.50 -14.96 -16.81
N ALA A 502 -15.31 -13.66 -16.62
CA ALA A 502 -14.35 -13.12 -15.64
C ALA A 502 -14.98 -11.98 -14.85
N ASP A 503 -15.23 -12.19 -13.56
CA ASP A 503 -15.79 -11.17 -12.65
C ASP A 503 -14.80 -10.99 -11.49
N CYS A 504 -14.24 -9.79 -11.38
CA CYS A 504 -13.22 -9.43 -10.39
C CYS A 504 -13.74 -9.58 -8.95
N ARG A 505 -15.00 -9.23 -8.69
CA ARG A 505 -15.61 -9.28 -7.36
C ARG A 505 -16.00 -10.70 -6.96
N ILE A 506 -16.52 -11.50 -7.89
CA ILE A 506 -16.74 -12.94 -7.66
C ILE A 506 -15.40 -13.64 -7.42
N THR A 507 -14.34 -13.23 -8.11
CA THR A 507 -12.97 -13.75 -7.88
C THR A 507 -12.47 -13.37 -6.48
N MET A 508 -12.56 -12.10 -6.06
CA MET A 508 -12.19 -11.68 -4.70
C MET A 508 -12.98 -12.47 -3.63
N SER A 509 -14.29 -12.59 -3.80
CA SER A 509 -15.17 -13.35 -2.90
C SER A 509 -14.79 -14.83 -2.81
N LYS A 510 -14.51 -15.51 -3.94
CA LYS A 510 -13.99 -16.89 -3.97
C LYS A 510 -12.61 -17.04 -3.33
N MET A 511 -11.80 -15.99 -3.37
CA MET A 511 -10.48 -15.95 -2.74
C MET A 511 -10.54 -15.62 -1.23
N GLY A 512 -11.71 -15.26 -0.69
CA GLY A 512 -11.87 -14.87 0.70
C GLY A 512 -11.28 -13.50 1.05
N ILE A 513 -11.08 -12.62 0.05
CA ILE A 513 -10.49 -11.29 0.24
C ILE A 513 -11.47 -10.18 -0.18
N CYS A 514 -11.26 -8.98 0.35
CA CYS A 514 -11.90 -7.76 -0.14
C CYS A 514 -10.84 -6.67 -0.18
N ALA A 515 -10.04 -6.61 -1.25
CA ALA A 515 -8.90 -5.70 -1.32
C ALA A 515 -9.33 -4.32 -1.83
N ILE A 516 -9.06 -3.24 -1.08
CA ILE A 516 -9.11 -1.88 -1.65
C ILE A 516 -7.90 -1.68 -2.59
N LEU A 517 -8.16 -1.15 -3.79
CA LEU A 517 -7.24 -1.17 -4.92
C LEU A 517 -6.58 0.21 -5.13
N ILE A 518 -5.71 0.58 -4.20
CA ILE A 518 -4.91 1.83 -4.22
C ILE A 518 -3.41 1.55 -4.28
#